data_AF-A0A9C8N2N3-F1
#
_entry.id   AF-A0A9C8N2N3-F1
#
_cell.length_a   1.000
_cell.length_b   1.000
_cell.length_c   1.000
_cell.angle_alpha   90.00
_cell.angle_beta   90.00
_cell.angle_gamma   90.00
#
_symmetry.space_group_name_H-M   'P 1'
#
loop_
_entity.id
_entity.type
_entity.pdbx_description
1 polymer ?
#
loop_
_entity_poly.entity_id
_entity_poly.type
_entity_poly.pdbx_seq_one_letter_code
_entity_poly.pdbx_strand_id
1 'polypeptide(L)' 'MEFKIKAVVLLLGILFTGLTAGLCFTWSNAITPGIGRLNDLTFLQSFQAMNRAILNPRFLFVFFSPVVLLSVNAFL' A
#
# COMPACT_ATOMS: atom_id res chain seq x y z
N MET A 1 -22.63 -15.25 15.99
CA MET A 1 -21.57 -14.24 16.22
C MET A 1 -20.52 -14.26 15.11
N GLU A 2 -20.14 -15.44 14.62
CA GLU A 2 -19.10 -15.61 13.58
C GLU A 2 -19.33 -14.81 12.30
N PHE A 3 -20.57 -14.74 11.79
CA PHE A 3 -20.90 -13.93 10.61
C PHE A 3 -20.58 -12.44 10.78
N LYS A 4 -20.75 -11.89 12.00
CA LYS A 4 -20.40 -10.48 12.28
C LYS A 4 -18.89 -10.27 12.26
N ILE A 5 -18.11 -11.22 12.78
CA ILE A 5 -16.64 -11.14 12.80
C ILE A 5 -16.11 -11.23 11.37
N LYS A 6 -16.59 -12.20 10.58
CA LYS A 6 -16.25 -12.36 9.16
C LYS A 6 -16.52 -11.07 8.36
N ALA A 7 -17.69 -10.47 8.53
CA ALA A 7 -18.03 -9.22 7.84
C ALA A 7 -17.07 -8.06 8.20
N VAL A 8 -16.68 -7.93 9.48
CA VAL A 8 -15.73 -6.89 9.93
C VAL A 8 -14.34 -7.12 9.35
N VAL A 9 -13.83 -8.36 9.40
CA VAL A 9 -12.50 -8.70 8.86
C VAL A 9 -12.46 -8.48 7.34
N LEU A 10 -13.51 -8.88 6.63
CA LEU A 10 -13.64 -8.62 5.20
C LEU A 10 -13.65 -7.13 4.88
N LEU A 11 -14.41 -6.32 5.62
CA LEU A 11 -14.47 -4.86 5.40
C LEU A 11 -13.10 -4.21 5.60
N LEU A 12 -12.37 -4.59 6.65
CA LEU A 12 -10.99 -4.14 6.87
C LEU A 12 -10.08 -4.60 5.74
N GLY A 13 -10.18 -5.86 5.30
CA GLY A 13 -9.42 -6.39 4.18
C GLY A 13 -9.63 -5.59 2.89
N ILE A 14 -10.88 -5.24 2.56
CA ILE A 14 -11.21 -4.39 1.41
C ILE A 14 -10.60 -2.99 1.56
N LEU A 15 -10.73 -2.37 2.74
CA LEU A 15 -10.17 -1.04 3.02
C LEU A 15 -8.65 -1.01 2.80
N PHE A 16 -7.91 -1.94 3.41
CA PHE A 16 -6.46 -1.99 3.25
C PHE A 16 -6.04 -2.35 1.82
N THR A 17 -6.82 -3.18 1.11
CA THR A 17 -6.58 -3.47 -0.31
C THR A 17 -6.71 -2.20 -1.15
N GLY A 18 -7.75 -1.40 -0.90
CA GLY A 18 -7.95 -0.11 -1.55
C GLY A 18 -6.83 0.89 -1.26
N LEU A 19 -6.34 0.95 -0.02
CA LEU A 19 -5.18 1.79 0.35
C LEU A 19 -3.91 1.37 -0.39
N THR A 20 -3.62 0.07 -0.47
CA THR A 20 -2.47 -0.46 -1.22
C THR A 20 -2.61 -0.18 -2.72
N ALA A 21 -3.79 -0.40 -3.29
CA ALA A 21 -4.07 -0.09 -4.70
C ALA A 21 -3.91 1.41 -4.99
N GLY A 22 -4.42 2.27 -4.12
CA GLY A 22 -4.28 3.72 -4.20
C GLY A 22 -2.82 4.17 -4.16
N LEU A 23 -2.01 3.58 -3.27
CA LEU A 23 -0.57 3.84 -3.20
C LEU A 23 0.13 3.47 -4.52
N CYS A 24 -0.11 2.27 -5.05
CA CYS A 24 0.45 1.83 -6.32
C CYS A 24 0.00 2.73 -7.49
N PHE A 25 -1.28 3.10 -7.51
CA PHE A 25 -1.86 3.96 -8.54
C PHE A 25 -1.23 5.36 -8.50
N THR A 26 -1.13 6.00 -7.33
CA THR A 26 -0.49 7.32 -7.23
C THR A 26 0.98 7.26 -7.62
N TRP A 27 1.68 6.16 -7.31
CA TRP A 27 3.09 6.01 -7.67
C TRP A 27 3.31 5.91 -9.18
N SER A 28 2.47 5.14 -9.88
CA SER A 28 2.55 4.96 -11.33
C SER A 28 1.97 6.14 -12.12
N ASN A 29 0.89 6.74 -11.63
CA ASN A 29 0.17 7.79 -12.35
C ASN A 29 0.77 9.19 -12.16
N ALA A 30 1.31 9.50 -10.97
CA ALA A 30 1.75 10.86 -10.62
C ALA A 30 3.20 10.95 -10.16
N ILE A 31 3.63 10.13 -9.19
CA ILE A 31 4.97 10.26 -8.58
C ILE A 31 6.07 9.97 -9.59
N THR A 32 6.09 8.75 -10.15
CA THR A 32 7.17 8.31 -11.06
C THR A 32 7.23 9.15 -12.33
N PRO A 33 6.10 9.44 -13.02
CA PRO A 33 6.12 10.35 -14.16
C PRO A 33 6.50 11.79 -13.78
N GLY A 34 6.09 12.25 -12.59
CA GLY A 34 6.39 13.59 -12.10
C GLY A 34 7.89 13.81 -11.88
N ILE A 35 8.53 12.94 -11.09
CA ILE A 35 9.98 13.02 -10.87
C ILE A 35 10.78 12.62 -12.12
N GLY A 36 10.21 11.80 -13.02
CA GLY A 36 10.82 11.43 -14.29
C GLY A 36 11.02 12.59 -15.27
N ARG A 37 10.44 13.76 -15.00
CA ARG A 37 10.67 15.00 -15.74
C ARG A 37 11.88 15.81 -15.22
N LEU A 38 12.50 15.37 -14.13
CA LEU A 38 13.72 15.97 -13.58
C LEU A 38 14.95 15.45 -14.34
N ASN A 39 16.11 16.11 -14.15
CA ASN A 39 17.37 15.57 -14.65
C ASN A 39 17.74 14.25 -13.95
N ASP A 40 18.60 13.44 -14.58
CA ASP A 40 18.94 12.08 -14.14
C ASP A 40 19.41 12.01 -12.67
N LEU A 41 20.26 12.95 -12.25
CA LEU A 41 20.81 12.96 -10.89
C LEU A 41 19.71 13.28 -9.85
N THR A 42 18.89 14.29 -10.12
CA THR A 42 17.78 14.66 -9.24
C THR A 42 16.71 13.57 -9.21
N PHE A 43 16.41 12.93 -10.34
CA PHE A 43 15.53 11.77 -10.40
C PHE A 43 16.03 10.64 -9.48
N LEU A 44 17.30 10.25 -9.65
CA LEU A 44 17.91 9.17 -8.88
C LEU A 44 17.89 9.46 -7.38
N GLN A 45 18.30 10.67 -6.98
CA GLN A 45 18.31 11.08 -5.58
C GLN A 45 16.89 11.09 -4.98
N SER A 46 15.91 11.62 -5.72
CA SER A 46 14.50 11.66 -5.28
C SER A 46 13.95 10.25 -5.09
N PHE A 47 14.16 9.36 -6.08
CA PHE A 47 13.66 8.00 -6.02
C PHE A 47 14.31 7.20 -4.87
N GLN A 48 15.61 7.36 -4.65
CA GLN A 48 16.30 6.72 -3.53
C GLN A 48 15.82 7.23 -2.17
N ALA A 49 15.58 8.54 -2.03
CA ALA A 49 15.05 9.13 -0.80
C ALA A 49 13.65 8.60 -0.49
N MET A 50 12.78 8.53 -1.51
CA MET A 50 11.44 7.96 -1.40
C MET A 50 11.46 6.46 -1.03
N ASN A 51 12.33 5.66 -1.66
CA ASN A 51 12.49 4.23 -1.34
C ASN A 51 12.98 3.99 0.09
N ARG A 52 13.80 4.88 0.65
CA ARG A 52 14.20 4.80 2.06
C ARG A 52 13.06 5.23 3.00
N ALA A 53 12.34 6.29 2.66
CA ALA A 53 11.27 6.84 3.50
C ALA A 53 10.03 5.93 3.56
N ILE A 54 9.72 5.19 2.49
CA ILE A 54 8.55 4.30 2.43
C ILE A 54 8.71 3.09 3.36
N LEU A 55 9.93 2.66 3.66
CA LEU A 55 10.22 1.56 4.58
C LEU A 55 10.04 1.98 6.04
N ASN A 56 8.80 2.20 6.44
CA ASN A 56 8.41 2.53 7.81
C ASN A 56 7.31 1.58 8.32
N PRO A 57 7.15 1.43 9.65
CA PRO A 57 6.19 0.49 10.22
C PRO A 57 4.74 0.71 9.77
N ARG A 58 4.33 1.97 9.51
CA ARG A 58 2.96 2.29 9.09
C ARG A 58 2.70 1.79 7.67
N PHE A 59 3.63 2.02 6.75
CA PHE A 59 3.56 1.50 5.39
C PHE A 59 3.52 -0.03 5.40
N LEU A 60 4.42 -0.69 6.12
CA LEU A 60 4.46 -2.15 6.20
C LEU A 60 3.12 -2.70 6.73
N PHE A 61 2.58 -2.10 7.78
CA PHE A 61 1.28 -2.48 8.31
C PHE A 61 0.17 -2.34 7.26
N VAL A 62 0.03 -1.18 6.62
CA VAL A 62 -1.02 -0.95 5.62
C VAL A 62 -0.86 -1.89 4.41
N PHE A 63 0.37 -2.03 3.90
CA PHE A 63 0.67 -2.75 2.67
C PHE A 63 0.47 -4.27 2.82
N PHE A 64 0.86 -4.85 3.96
CA PHE A 64 0.74 -6.29 4.22
C PHE A 64 -0.57 -6.71 4.89
N SER A 65 -1.33 -5.78 5.47
CA SER A 65 -2.63 -6.08 6.11
C SER A 65 -3.61 -6.87 5.22
N PRO A 66 -3.76 -6.58 3.91
CA PRO A 66 -4.66 -7.35 3.05
C PRO A 66 -4.34 -8.84 3.01
N VAL A 67 -3.06 -9.19 2.94
CA VAL A 67 -2.63 -10.60 2.89
C VAL A 67 -3.10 -11.31 4.15
N VAL A 68 -2.82 -10.74 5.32
CA VAL A 68 -3.19 -11.36 6.60
C VAL A 68 -4.70 -11.39 6.78
N LEU A 69 -5.39 -10.26 6.58
CA LEU A 69 -6.83 -10.13 6.83
C LEU A 69 -7.65 -11.03 5.89
N LEU A 70 -7.32 -11.06 4.60
CA LEU A 70 -8.06 -11.86 3.63
C LEU A 70 -7.77 -13.35 3.79
N SER A 71 -6.53 -13.74 4.10
CA SER A 71 -6.23 -15.13 4.44
C SER A 71 -6.99 -15.60 5.68
N VAL A 72 -6.99 -14.81 6.75
CA VAL A 72 -7.77 -15.14 7.97
C VAL A 72 -9.27 -15.22 7.65
N ASN A 73 -9.80 -14.26 6.88
CA ASN A 73 -11.22 -14.25 6.49
C ASN A 73 -11.65 -15.45 5.64
N ALA A 74 -10.72 -16.09 4.93
CA ALA A 74 -11.00 -17.30 4.15
C ALA A 74 -11.27 -18.53 5.03
N PHE A 75 -10.72 -18.56 6.26
CA PHE A 75 -10.87 -19.66 7.21
C PHE A 75 -11.82 -19.35 8.39
N LEU A 76 -12.30 -18.10 8.49
CA LEU A 76 -13.42 -17.68 9.36
C LEU A 76 -14.78 -18.02 8.73
#